data_AF-A0AAD4VZH4-F1
#
_entry.id   AF-A0AAD4VZH4-F1
#
_cell.length_a   1.000
_cell.length_b   1.000
_cell.length_c   1.000
_cell.angle_alpha   90.00
_cell.angle_beta   90.00
_cell.angle_gamma   90.00
#
_symmetry.space_group_name_H-M   'P 1'
#
loop_
_entity.id
_entity.type
_entity.pdbx_description
1 polymer ?
#
loop_
_entity_poly.entity_id
_entity_poly.type
_entity_poly.pdbx_seq_one_letter_code
_entity_poly.pdbx_strand_id
1 'polypeptide(L)'
;MRRGFGWVIWDFTGRMMQAGGQGEMLYGSALMIEMDAIRVVMFACQQGGFSRVVVESDFQVAIKMVKGEMAVAVEVDSILFNIQTAIREFYEVIFIFAPRSCNKASHEVATFACRVGGSYY
;
A
#
# COMPACT_ATOMS: atom_id res chain seq x y z
N MET A 1 -3.73 -18.28 -9.93
CA MET A 1 -4.17 -17.11 -9.14
C MET A 1 -3.54 -15.88 -9.75
N ARG A 2 -4.33 -14.88 -10.18
CA ARG A 2 -3.79 -13.59 -10.60
C ARG A 2 -3.49 -12.78 -9.33
N ARG A 3 -2.26 -12.30 -9.20
CA ARG A 3 -1.72 -11.63 -8.01
C ARG A 3 -1.54 -10.15 -8.34
N GLY A 4 -1.85 -9.29 -7.38
CA GLY A 4 -1.78 -7.85 -7.57
C GLY A 4 -2.33 -7.12 -6.34
N PHE A 5 -2.19 -5.80 -6.37
CA PHE A 5 -2.70 -4.91 -5.34
C PHE A 5 -3.46 -3.73 -5.97
N GLY A 6 -4.19 -3.03 -5.12
CA GLY A 6 -4.78 -1.74 -5.40
C GLY A 6 -4.46 -0.77 -4.28
N TRP A 7 -4.64 0.51 -4.55
CA TRP A 7 -4.58 1.56 -3.57
C TRP A 7 -5.52 2.69 -3.98
N VAL A 8 -5.96 3.45 -2.99
CA VAL A 8 -6.83 4.61 -3.14
C VAL A 8 -6.36 5.70 -2.19
N ILE A 9 -6.38 6.95 -2.64
CA ILE A 9 -6.07 8.13 -1.84
C ILE A 9 -7.36 8.93 -1.69
N TRP A 10 -7.67 9.27 -0.44
CA TRP A 10 -8.80 10.09 -0.05
C TRP A 10 -8.28 11.36 0.62
N ASP A 11 -8.95 12.49 0.42
CA ASP A 11 -8.73 13.65 1.28
C ASP A 11 -9.47 13.51 2.62
N PHE A 12 -9.18 14.44 3.53
CA PHE A 12 -9.79 14.48 4.86
C PHE A 12 -11.31 14.71 4.86
N THR A 13 -11.91 15.09 3.72
CA THR A 13 -13.36 15.27 3.56
C THR A 13 -14.05 13.99 3.06
N GLY A 14 -13.28 12.93 2.79
CA GLY A 14 -13.79 11.68 2.25
C GLY A 14 -13.96 11.69 0.73
N ARG A 15 -13.35 12.65 0.01
CA ARG A 15 -13.35 12.66 -1.45
C ARG A 15 -12.18 11.83 -1.98
N MET A 16 -12.47 10.90 -2.90
CA MET A 16 -11.42 10.15 -3.59
C MET A 16 -10.64 11.10 -4.50
N MET A 17 -9.34 11.14 -4.32
CA MET A 17 -8.42 11.98 -5.11
C MET A 17 -7.75 11.18 -6.22
N GLN A 18 -7.27 9.98 -5.91
CA GLN A 18 -6.55 9.12 -6.84
C GLN A 18 -6.76 7.65 -6.49
N ALA A 19 -6.59 6.78 -7.48
CA ALA A 19 -6.58 5.34 -7.31
C ALA A 19 -5.62 4.73 -8.32
N GLY A 20 -4.99 3.63 -7.94
CA GLY A 20 -4.07 2.90 -8.80
C GLY A 20 -3.88 1.47 -8.34
N GLY A 21 -3.26 0.65 -9.17
CA GLY A 21 -3.07 -0.76 -8.88
C GLY A 21 -2.23 -1.45 -9.93
N GLN A 22 -1.75 -2.63 -9.57
CA GLN A 22 -0.97 -3.45 -10.47
C GLN A 22 -1.45 -4.90 -10.41
N GLY A 23 -1.69 -5.48 -11.59
CA GLY A 23 -1.94 -6.90 -11.78
C GLY A 23 -0.68 -7.66 -12.21
N GLU A 24 -0.85 -8.95 -12.46
CA GLU A 24 0.18 -9.85 -13.02
C GLU A 24 1.51 -9.83 -12.27
N MET A 25 1.47 -9.60 -10.95
CA MET A 25 2.67 -9.59 -10.13
C MET A 25 3.24 -10.99 -9.97
N LEU A 26 4.56 -11.10 -10.13
CA LEU A 26 5.33 -12.34 -9.97
C LEU A 26 5.85 -12.54 -8.53
N TYR A 27 5.37 -11.76 -7.56
CA TYR A 27 5.77 -11.89 -6.16
C TYR A 27 5.43 -13.26 -5.59
N GLY A 28 6.33 -13.79 -4.75
CA GLY A 28 6.24 -15.12 -4.15
C GLY A 28 5.19 -15.26 -3.07
N SER A 29 4.93 -14.18 -2.30
CA SER A 29 4.04 -14.19 -1.13
C SER A 29 3.04 -13.03 -1.12
N ALA A 30 1.96 -13.19 -0.34
CA ALA A 30 1.00 -12.10 -0.09
C ALA A 30 1.65 -10.94 0.67
N LEU A 31 2.60 -11.25 1.58
CA LEU A 31 3.34 -10.23 2.31
C LEU A 31 4.13 -9.31 1.38
N MET A 32 4.81 -9.86 0.36
CA MET A 32 5.52 -9.03 -0.63
C MET A 32 4.55 -8.12 -1.40
N ILE A 33 3.39 -8.62 -1.82
CA ILE A 33 2.38 -7.84 -2.54
C ILE A 33 1.87 -6.67 -1.68
N GLU A 34 1.55 -6.94 -0.42
CA GLU A 34 1.01 -5.94 0.51
C GLU A 34 2.06 -4.90 0.90
N MET A 35 3.30 -5.34 1.16
CA MET A 35 4.41 -4.41 1.43
C MET A 35 4.70 -3.54 0.20
N ASP A 36 4.65 -4.10 -1.02
CA ASP A 36 4.86 -3.32 -2.23
C ASP A 36 3.70 -2.36 -2.51
N ALA A 37 2.46 -2.74 -2.19
CA ALA A 37 1.30 -1.85 -2.25
C ALA A 37 1.48 -0.63 -1.35
N ILE A 38 1.95 -0.84 -0.10
CA ILE A 38 2.29 0.26 0.83
C ILE A 38 3.40 1.12 0.24
N ARG A 39 4.46 0.52 -0.30
CA ARG A 39 5.56 1.28 -0.94
C ARG A 39 5.03 2.15 -2.07
N VAL A 40 4.22 1.60 -2.95
CA VAL A 40 3.69 2.30 -4.13
C VAL A 40 2.76 3.44 -3.75
N VAL A 41 1.81 3.23 -2.81
CA VAL A 41 0.93 4.33 -2.37
C VAL A 41 1.71 5.44 -1.69
N MET A 42 2.79 5.12 -0.96
CA MET A 42 3.68 6.13 -0.39
C MET A 42 4.35 6.97 -1.47
N PHE A 43 4.85 6.35 -2.55
CA PHE A 43 5.40 7.11 -3.69
C PHE A 43 4.34 7.96 -4.39
N ALA A 44 3.12 7.45 -4.57
CA ALA A 44 2.01 8.24 -5.11
C ALA A 44 1.71 9.46 -4.21
N CYS A 45 1.73 9.27 -2.88
CA CYS A 45 1.55 10.36 -1.94
C CYS A 45 2.69 11.42 -2.02
N GLN A 46 3.94 10.99 -2.23
CA GLN A 46 5.05 11.94 -2.42
C GLN A 46 4.88 12.75 -3.71
N GLN A 47 4.54 12.09 -4.82
CA GLN A 47 4.31 12.75 -6.11
C GLN A 47 3.11 13.71 -6.08
N GLY A 48 2.09 13.37 -5.29
CA GLY A 48 0.94 14.23 -5.04
C GLY A 48 1.20 15.41 -4.10
N GLY A 49 2.41 15.53 -3.52
CA GLY A 49 2.77 16.62 -2.61
C GLY A 49 2.06 16.57 -1.25
N PHE A 50 1.60 15.38 -0.84
CA PHE A 50 0.95 15.21 0.47
C PHE A 50 2.00 15.20 1.58
N SER A 51 1.75 15.93 2.67
CA SER A 51 2.69 16.06 3.79
C SER A 51 2.29 15.26 5.03
N ARG A 52 1.00 14.99 5.23
CA ARG A 52 0.45 14.18 6.32
C ARG A 52 -0.39 13.05 5.74
N VAL A 53 -0.02 11.81 6.05
CA VAL A 53 -0.63 10.63 5.42
C VAL A 53 -1.03 9.61 6.48
N VAL A 54 -2.25 9.07 6.35
CA VAL A 54 -2.68 7.87 7.07
C VAL A 54 -2.75 6.73 6.06
N VAL A 55 -1.95 5.68 6.29
CA VAL A 55 -1.93 4.48 5.47
C VAL A 55 -2.75 3.40 6.18
N GLU A 56 -3.81 2.97 5.54
CA GLU A 56 -4.69 1.90 6.02
C GLU A 56 -4.48 0.62 5.20
N SER A 57 -4.34 -0.52 5.86
CA SER A 57 -4.29 -1.84 5.21
C SER A 57 -4.99 -2.90 6.06
N ASP A 58 -5.62 -3.86 5.41
CA ASP A 58 -6.20 -5.05 6.03
C ASP A 58 -5.20 -6.19 6.21
N PHE A 59 -3.92 -5.96 5.93
CA PHE A 59 -2.85 -6.91 6.16
C PHE A 59 -2.06 -6.58 7.44
N GLN A 60 -2.55 -7.07 8.58
CA GLN A 60 -2.02 -6.75 9.91
C GLN A 60 -0.52 -7.04 10.05
N VAL A 61 -0.02 -8.11 9.41
CA VAL A 61 1.39 -8.49 9.42
C VAL A 61 2.25 -7.38 8.80
N ALA A 62 1.88 -6.84 7.64
CA ALA A 62 2.62 -5.74 7.02
C ALA A 62 2.60 -4.48 7.89
N ILE A 63 1.42 -4.10 8.41
CA ILE A 63 1.30 -2.93 9.30
C ILE A 63 2.23 -3.07 10.53
N LYS A 64 2.26 -4.24 11.18
CA LYS A 64 3.15 -4.47 12.32
C LYS A 64 4.64 -4.39 11.94
N MET A 65 5.04 -4.91 10.78
CA MET A 65 6.43 -4.80 10.31
C MET A 65 6.82 -3.35 10.04
N VAL A 66 5.97 -2.58 9.34
CA VAL A 66 6.25 -1.18 8.99
C VAL A 66 6.34 -0.30 10.24
N LYS A 67 5.53 -0.60 11.26
CA LYS A 67 5.60 0.08 12.57
C LYS A 67 6.78 -0.36 13.44
N GLY A 68 7.56 -1.37 13.03
CA GLY A 68 8.64 -1.95 13.83
C GLY A 68 8.16 -2.75 15.04
N GLU A 69 6.88 -3.14 15.08
CA GLU A 69 6.26 -3.92 16.16
C GLU A 69 6.48 -5.43 15.99
N MET A 70 7.08 -5.84 14.87
CA MET A 70 7.36 -7.24 14.54
C MET A 70 8.65 -7.34 13.74
N ALA A 71 9.37 -8.45 13.91
CA ALA A 71 10.57 -8.74 13.13
C ALA A 71 10.26 -8.78 11.64
N VAL A 72 11.18 -8.22 10.85
CA VAL A 72 11.05 -8.09 9.40
C VAL A 72 11.44 -9.41 8.74
N ALA A 73 10.63 -9.89 7.81
CA ALA A 73 11.00 -11.04 6.99
C ALA A 73 12.02 -10.63 5.92
N VAL A 74 13.05 -11.46 5.71
CA VAL A 74 14.13 -11.20 4.74
C VAL A 74 13.59 -10.92 3.33
N GLU A 75 12.50 -11.57 2.93
CA GLU A 75 11.88 -11.39 1.60
C GLU A 75 11.32 -9.97 1.35
N VAL A 76 11.07 -9.19 2.39
CA VAL A 76 10.53 -7.81 2.28
C VAL A 76 11.44 -6.76 2.89
N ASP A 77 12.64 -7.11 3.33
CA ASP A 77 13.57 -6.19 4.00
C ASP A 77 13.92 -4.99 3.11
N SER A 78 14.20 -5.22 1.83
CA SER A 78 14.46 -4.16 0.86
C SER A 78 13.23 -3.28 0.57
N ILE A 79 12.02 -3.85 0.58
CA ILE A 79 10.78 -3.10 0.40
C ILE A 79 10.54 -2.21 1.62
N LEU A 80 10.74 -2.74 2.83
CA LEU A 80 10.63 -1.97 4.06
C LEU A 80 11.64 -0.83 4.11
N PHE A 81 12.90 -1.06 3.71
CA PHE A 81 13.91 -0.01 3.63
C PHE A 81 13.45 1.14 2.73
N ASN A 82 12.85 0.83 1.57
CA ASN A 82 12.28 1.84 0.67
C ASN A 82 11.13 2.61 1.31
N ILE A 83 10.21 1.92 2.00
CA ILE A 83 9.11 2.56 2.74
C ILE A 83 9.66 3.51 3.82
N GLN A 84 10.61 3.04 4.63
CA GLN A 84 11.23 3.84 5.69
C GLN A 84 11.97 5.05 5.15
N THR A 85 12.57 4.94 3.96
CA THR A 85 13.20 6.06 3.27
C THR A 85 12.14 7.06 2.81
N ALA A 86 11.05 6.57 2.19
CA ALA A 86 9.96 7.43 1.71
C ALA A 86 9.27 8.19 2.86
N ILE A 87 9.07 7.56 4.03
CA ILE A 87 8.46 8.18 5.21
C ILE A 87 9.18 9.48 5.62
N ARG A 88 10.51 9.58 5.41
CA ARG A 88 11.31 10.74 5.84
C ARG A 88 10.97 12.04 5.12
N GLU A 89 10.32 11.95 3.96
CA GLU A 89 9.90 13.11 3.17
C GLU A 89 8.53 13.67 3.61
N PHE A 90 7.82 12.95 4.49
CA PHE A 90 6.54 13.39 5.03
C PHE A 90 6.73 14.10 6.37
N TYR A 91 5.84 15.05 6.67
CA TYR A 91 5.76 15.64 8.00
C TYR A 91 5.23 14.62 9.03
N GLU A 92 4.25 13.81 8.62
CA GLU A 92 3.64 12.80 9.48
C GLU A 92 3.12 11.63 8.64
N VAL A 93 3.37 10.40 9.11
CA VAL A 93 2.82 9.18 8.53
C VAL A 93 2.32 8.28 9.64
N ILE A 94 1.07 7.84 9.55
CA ILE A 94 0.44 6.92 10.51
C ILE A 94 0.03 5.65 9.78
N PHE A 95 0.42 4.49 10.31
CA PHE A 95 0.04 3.19 9.77
C PHE A 95 -1.05 2.57 10.66
N ILE A 96 -2.19 2.24 10.06
CA ILE A 96 -3.36 1.70 10.75
C ILE A 96 -3.79 0.38 10.11
N PHE A 97 -4.04 -0.62 10.94
CA PHE A 97 -4.74 -1.81 10.50
C PHE A 97 -6.23 -1.50 10.40
N ALA A 98 -6.81 -1.67 9.21
CA ALA A 98 -8.23 -1.49 8.97
C ALA A 98 -8.84 -2.82 8.51
N PRO A 99 -9.97 -3.28 9.08
CA PRO A 99 -10.62 -4.49 8.59
C PRO A 99 -10.98 -4.40 7.11
N ARG A 100 -10.96 -5.51 6.38
CA ARG A 100 -11.27 -5.56 4.95
C ARG A 100 -12.63 -4.95 4.57
N SER A 101 -13.59 -4.98 5.48
CA SER A 101 -14.89 -4.31 5.31
C SER A 101 -14.78 -2.80 5.11
N CYS A 102 -13.70 -2.19 5.60
CA CYS A 102 -13.36 -0.78 5.46
C CYS A 102 -12.46 -0.53 4.24
N ASN A 103 -11.68 -1.52 3.80
CA ASN A 103 -10.74 -1.40 2.67
C ASN A 103 -11.34 -1.84 1.30
N LYS A 104 -12.66 -1.72 1.12
CA LYS A 104 -13.36 -2.24 -0.07
C LYS A 104 -12.91 -1.59 -1.36
N ALA A 105 -12.70 -0.27 -1.37
CA ALA A 105 -12.34 0.45 -2.59
C ALA A 105 -10.99 0.00 -3.16
N SER A 106 -9.96 -0.11 -2.30
CA SER A 106 -8.67 -0.67 -2.69
C SER A 106 -8.79 -2.09 -3.23
N HIS A 107 -9.63 -2.91 -2.59
CA HIS A 107 -9.87 -4.28 -3.02
C HIS A 107 -10.52 -4.39 -4.41
N GLU A 108 -11.47 -3.50 -4.73
CA GLU A 108 -12.07 -3.42 -6.07
C GLU A 108 -11.04 -3.02 -7.13
N VAL A 109 -10.16 -2.07 -6.81
CA VAL A 109 -9.05 -1.67 -7.70
C VAL A 109 -8.09 -2.84 -7.94
N ALA A 110 -7.71 -3.56 -6.88
CA ALA A 110 -6.88 -4.76 -7.00
C ALA A 110 -7.53 -5.83 -7.87
N THR A 111 -8.84 -6.04 -7.69
CA THR A 111 -9.62 -7.02 -8.46
C THR A 111 -9.67 -6.63 -9.94
N PHE A 112 -9.89 -5.35 -10.23
CA PHE A 112 -9.84 -4.81 -11.59
C PHE A 112 -8.46 -5.02 -12.23
N ALA A 113 -7.38 -4.59 -11.56
CA ALA A 113 -6.02 -4.71 -12.06
C ALA A 113 -5.61 -6.18 -12.28
N CYS A 114 -5.98 -7.09 -11.36
CA CYS A 114 -5.76 -8.51 -11.54
C CYS A 114 -6.57 -9.10 -12.69
N ARG A 115 -7.78 -8.60 -12.96
CA ARG A 115 -8.63 -9.10 -14.06
C ARG A 115 -8.10 -8.65 -15.42
N VAL A 116 -7.70 -7.39 -15.55
CA VAL A 116 -7.27 -6.79 -16.82
C VAL A 116 -5.78 -7.02 -17.09
N GLY A 117 -4.96 -7.12 -16.05
CA GLY A 117 -3.50 -7.15 -16.14
C GLY A 117 -2.91 -5.74 -16.25
N GLY A 118 -1.58 -5.62 -16.15
CA GLY A 118 -0.86 -4.35 -16.28
C GLY A 118 -0.78 -3.47 -15.02
N SER A 119 -0.27 -2.25 -15.21
CA SER A 119 -0.02 -1.25 -14.16
C SER A 119 -0.82 0.03 -14.42
N TYR A 120 -1.46 0.55 -13.38
CA TYR A 120 -2.30 1.75 -13.39
C TYR A 120 -1.85 2.69 -12.26
N TYR A 121 -1.26 3.83 -12.62
CA TYR A 121 -0.70 4.83 -11.68
C TYR A 121 -1.21 6.23 -12.02
#